data_AF-D5AHF3-F1
#
_entry.id   AF-D5AHF3-F1
#
_cell.length_a   1.000
_cell.length_b   1.000
_cell.length_c   1.000
_cell.angle_alpha   90.00
_cell.angle_beta   90.00
_cell.angle_gamma   90.00
#
_symmetry.space_group_name_H-M   'P 1'
#
loop_
_entity.id
_entity.type
_entity.pdbx_description
1 polymer ?
#
loop_
_entity_poly.entity_id
_entity_poly.type
_entity_poly.pdbx_seq_one_letter_code
_entity_poly.pdbx_strand_id
1 'polypeptide(L)'
;MKVLVMSYMVIYLLVTLGAALFSYLKTKKMNTLRLILTILSMILLTSTLYFYSQSYHDLQMVGFALGFTFISTLFLYNGTKEGSNFTTVMLFSIGRFILHIQFLILLYLFR
;
A
#
# COMPACT_ATOMS: atom_id res chain seq x y z
N MET A 1 -12.30 18.42 -0.40
CA MET A 1 -11.78 17.27 -1.18
C MET A 1 -10.63 16.54 -0.50
N LYS A 2 -9.71 17.24 0.20
CA LYS A 2 -8.64 16.63 1.00
C LYS A 2 -9.11 15.54 1.99
N VAL A 3 -10.21 15.78 2.71
CA VAL A 3 -10.82 14.79 3.64
C VAL A 3 -11.22 13.51 2.90
N LEU A 4 -11.79 13.63 1.70
CA LEU A 4 -12.24 12.47 0.91
C LEU A 4 -11.03 11.62 0.48
N VAL A 5 -9.96 12.25 -0.01
CA VAL A 5 -8.71 11.53 -0.37
C VAL A 5 -8.11 10.85 0.86
N MET A 6 -8.08 11.52 2.01
CA MET A 6 -7.60 10.93 3.26
C MET A 6 -8.44 9.72 3.70
N SER A 7 -9.77 9.82 3.64
CA SER A 7 -10.66 8.70 3.97
C SER A 7 -10.40 7.49 3.05
N TYR A 8 -10.20 7.72 1.76
CA TYR A 8 -9.84 6.65 0.82
C TYR A 8 -8.50 5.99 1.18
N MET A 9 -7.50 6.78 1.58
CA MET A 9 -6.21 6.24 2.02
C MET A 9 -6.32 5.41 3.30
N VAL A 10 -7.15 5.84 4.25
CA VAL A 10 -7.41 5.07 5.48
C VAL A 10 -8.07 3.73 5.13
N ILE A 11 -9.06 3.73 4.22
CA ILE A 11 -9.69 2.48 3.75
C ILE A 11 -8.65 1.58 3.07
N TYR A 12 -7.80 2.14 2.20
CA TYR A 12 -6.71 1.40 1.57
C TYR A 12 -5.77 0.75 2.59
N LEU A 13 -5.38 1.48 3.65
CA LEU A 13 -4.53 0.95 4.71
C LEU A 13 -5.23 -0.21 5.46
N LEU A 14 -6.50 -0.06 5.82
CA LEU A 14 -7.28 -1.12 6.48
C LEU A 14 -7.39 -2.39 5.62
N VAL A 15 -7.68 -2.23 4.32
CA VAL A 15 -7.74 -3.36 3.38
C VAL A 15 -6.38 -4.03 3.23
N THR A 16 -5.31 -3.24 3.16
CA THR A 16 -3.93 -3.75 3.07
C THR A 16 -3.55 -4.55 4.31
N LEU A 17 -3.88 -4.06 5.51
CA LEU A 17 -3.64 -4.76 6.77
C LEU A 17 -4.45 -6.06 6.85
N GLY A 18 -5.73 -6.02 6.48
CA GLY A 18 -6.59 -7.19 6.44
C GLY A 18 -6.03 -8.27 5.50
N ALA A 19 -5.59 -7.88 4.30
CA ALA A 19 -4.99 -8.79 3.33
C ALA A 19 -3.65 -9.37 3.83
N ALA A 20 -2.81 -8.55 4.47
CA ALA A 20 -1.53 -8.96 5.05
C ALA A 20 -1.74 -9.98 6.19
N LEU A 21 -2.64 -9.68 7.13
CA LEU A 21 -2.96 -10.56 8.25
C LEU A 21 -3.62 -11.85 7.79
N PHE A 22 -4.55 -11.78 6.83
CA PHE A 22 -5.17 -12.97 6.23
C PHE A 22 -4.11 -13.86 5.56
N SER A 23 -3.18 -13.24 4.84
CA SER A 23 -2.11 -14.00 4.18
C SER A 23 -1.09 -14.61 5.13
N TYR A 24 -0.90 -14.00 6.31
CA TYR A 24 -0.02 -14.52 7.35
C TYR A 24 -0.69 -15.65 8.14
N LEU A 25 -1.90 -15.41 8.67
CA LEU A 25 -2.59 -16.32 9.57
C LEU A 25 -3.22 -17.51 8.84
N LYS A 26 -3.89 -17.28 7.72
CA LYS A 26 -4.76 -18.30 7.10
C LYS A 26 -4.10 -19.02 5.94
N THR A 27 -3.51 -18.29 5.00
CA THR A 27 -2.89 -18.92 3.83
C THR A 27 -1.44 -19.34 4.05
N LYS A 28 -0.81 -18.87 5.14
CA LYS A 28 0.62 -19.10 5.48
C LYS A 28 1.60 -18.79 4.33
N LYS A 29 1.17 -18.03 3.32
CA LYS A 29 2.01 -17.63 2.18
C LYS A 29 3.07 -16.61 2.60
N MET A 30 2.73 -15.81 3.61
CA MET A 30 3.52 -14.69 4.10
C MET A 30 4.36 -15.09 5.32
N ASN A 31 5.66 -14.81 5.28
CA ASN A 31 6.56 -15.02 6.41
C ASN A 31 6.57 -13.79 7.35
N THR A 32 6.97 -13.97 8.61
CA THR A 32 7.03 -12.94 9.66
C THR A 32 7.81 -11.71 9.22
N LEU A 33 8.97 -11.89 8.57
CA LEU A 33 9.76 -10.76 8.05
C LEU A 33 8.96 -9.88 7.08
N ARG A 34 8.16 -10.49 6.18
CA ARG A 34 7.34 -9.75 5.21
C ARG A 34 6.18 -9.04 5.89
N LEU A 35 5.59 -9.66 6.92
CA LEU A 35 4.57 -9.02 7.74
C LEU A 35 5.13 -7.77 8.42
N ILE A 36 6.30 -7.88 9.05
CA ILE A 36 6.99 -6.75 9.67
C ILE A 36 7.26 -5.66 8.64
N LEU A 37 7.82 -5.99 7.48
CA LEU A 37 8.08 -5.01 6.41
C LEU A 37 6.81 -4.34 5.88
N THR A 38 5.70 -5.10 5.79
CA THR A 38 4.40 -4.55 5.38
C THR A 38 3.87 -3.56 6.42
N ILE A 39 3.95 -3.93 7.71
CA ILE A 39 3.56 -3.06 8.82
C ILE A 39 4.42 -1.79 8.83
N LEU A 40 5.74 -1.90 8.67
CA LEU A 40 6.63 -0.74 8.59
C LEU A 40 6.28 0.18 7.41
N SER A 41 5.96 -0.40 6.24
CA SER A 41 5.52 0.37 5.07
C SER A 41 4.19 1.08 5.30
N MET A 42 3.27 0.43 6.03
CA MET A 42 2.01 1.05 6.44
C MET A 42 2.21 2.18 7.45
N ILE A 43 3.13 2.01 8.41
CA ILE A 43 3.50 3.06 9.37
C ILE A 43 4.06 4.26 8.60
N LEU A 44 4.98 4.04 7.65
CA LEU A 44 5.52 5.10 6.79
C LEU A 44 4.40 5.88 6.07
N LEU A 45 3.46 5.18 5.42
CA LEU A 45 2.31 5.81 4.75
C LEU A 45 1.42 6.57 5.73
N THR A 46 1.15 6.01 6.91
CA THR A 46 0.29 6.61 7.93
C THR A 46 0.93 7.89 8.49
N SER A 47 2.22 7.86 8.81
CA SER A 47 2.97 9.02 9.27
C SER A 47 3.02 10.10 8.18
N THR A 48 3.28 9.70 6.93
CA THR A 48 3.29 10.62 5.79
C THR A 48 1.91 11.27 5.58
N LEU A 49 0.83 10.49 5.68
CA LEU A 49 -0.54 10.97 5.61
C LEU A 49 -0.89 11.92 6.75
N TYR A 50 -0.44 11.63 7.96
CA TYR A 50 -0.62 12.51 9.10
C TYR A 50 0.05 13.88 8.88
N PHE A 51 1.31 13.91 8.44
CA PHE A 51 1.99 15.18 8.15
C PHE A 51 1.33 15.91 6.97
N TYR A 52 0.95 15.19 5.91
CA TYR A 52 0.22 15.75 4.77
C TYR A 52 -1.13 16.38 5.17
N SER A 53 -1.79 15.80 6.17
CA SER A 53 -3.06 16.33 6.69
C SER A 53 -2.90 17.70 7.32
N GLN A 54 -1.75 17.97 7.95
CA GLN A 54 -1.46 19.26 8.59
C GLN A 54 -0.96 20.30 7.59
N SER A 55 0.06 19.96 6.81
CA SER A 55 0.68 20.86 5.84
C SER A 55 1.33 20.07 4.71
N TYR A 56 1.15 20.53 3.48
CA TYR A 56 1.72 19.89 2.30
C TYR A 56 3.22 20.20 2.14
N HIS A 57 4.04 19.15 1.92
CA HIS A 57 5.45 19.26 1.53
C HIS A 57 5.79 18.22 0.46
N ASP A 58 6.67 18.58 -0.49
CA ASP A 58 7.04 17.69 -1.60
C ASP A 58 7.72 16.38 -1.15
N LEU A 59 8.43 16.41 -0.01
CA LEU A 59 8.99 15.21 0.63
C LEU A 59 7.93 14.16 1.00
N GLN A 60 6.68 14.59 1.27
CA GLN A 60 5.59 13.66 1.57
C GLN A 60 5.19 12.86 0.34
N MET A 61 5.27 13.43 -0.86
CA MET A 61 5.00 12.69 -2.11
C MET A 61 6.00 11.56 -2.32
N VAL A 62 7.27 11.80 -1.97
CA VAL A 62 8.31 10.76 -1.97
C VAL A 62 7.96 9.67 -0.95
N GLY A 63 7.54 10.05 0.26
CA GLY A 63 7.08 9.12 1.30
C GLY A 63 5.92 8.24 0.84
N PHE A 64 4.92 8.83 0.17
CA PHE A 64 3.80 8.10 -0.41
C PHE A 64 4.25 7.14 -1.51
N ALA A 65 5.07 7.61 -2.45
CA ALA A 65 5.57 6.79 -3.55
C ALA A 65 6.38 5.58 -3.04
N LEU A 66 7.26 5.79 -2.06
CA LEU A 66 8.02 4.72 -1.42
C LEU A 66 7.10 3.73 -0.70
N GLY A 67 6.19 4.21 0.14
CA GLY A 67 5.26 3.37 0.89
C GLY A 67 4.41 2.49 -0.02
N PHE A 68 3.86 3.05 -1.11
CA PHE A 68 3.11 2.28 -2.10
C PHE A 68 3.96 1.26 -2.84
N THR A 69 5.16 1.65 -3.26
CA THR A 69 6.09 0.76 -3.97
C THR A 69 6.48 -0.43 -3.10
N PHE A 70 6.81 -0.21 -1.83
CA PHE A 70 7.16 -1.29 -0.91
C PHE A 70 5.99 -2.25 -0.69
N ILE A 71 4.78 -1.74 -0.44
CA ILE A 71 3.60 -2.58 -0.27
C ILE A 71 3.33 -3.40 -1.54
N SER A 72 3.31 -2.78 -2.71
CA SER A 72 3.09 -3.49 -3.98
C SER A 72 4.14 -4.58 -4.21
N THR A 73 5.41 -4.29 -3.96
CA THR A 73 6.51 -5.26 -4.14
C THR A 73 6.38 -6.44 -3.19
N LEU A 74 6.10 -6.18 -1.91
CA LEU A 74 5.93 -7.23 -0.90
C LEU A 74 4.75 -8.16 -1.24
N PHE A 75 3.64 -7.58 -1.71
CA PHE A 75 2.47 -8.38 -2.10
C PHE A 75 2.67 -9.14 -3.42
N LEU A 76 3.36 -8.55 -4.40
CA LEU A 76 3.72 -9.24 -5.64
C LEU A 76 4.59 -10.46 -5.32
N TYR A 77 5.65 -10.26 -4.53
CA TYR A 77 6.55 -11.33 -4.11
C TYR A 77 5.83 -12.43 -3.31
N ASN A 78 4.87 -12.04 -2.47
CA ASN A 78 4.05 -12.99 -1.73
C ASN A 78 3.08 -13.77 -2.64
N GLY A 79 2.59 -13.11 -3.70
CA GLY A 79 1.75 -13.70 -4.72
C GLY A 79 2.50 -14.69 -5.61
N THR A 80 3.74 -14.42 -5.99
CA THR A 80 4.54 -15.26 -6.91
C THR A 80 5.17 -16.49 -6.27
N LYS A 81 4.95 -16.73 -4.98
CA LYS A 81 5.42 -17.96 -4.30
C LYS A 81 4.64 -19.19 -4.81
N GLU A 82 5.35 -20.32 -4.94
CA GLU A 82 4.90 -21.57 -5.58
C GLU A 82 3.41 -21.91 -5.41
N GLY A 83 2.75 -22.28 -6.51
CA GLY A 83 1.35 -22.71 -6.55
C GLY A 83 0.31 -21.61 -6.82
N SER A 84 0.71 -20.40 -7.22
CA SER A 84 -0.21 -19.35 -7.66
C SER A 84 -0.26 -19.22 -9.19
N ASN A 85 -1.43 -18.85 -9.71
CA ASN A 85 -1.59 -18.58 -11.14
C ASN A 85 -0.93 -17.23 -11.46
N PHE A 86 0.26 -17.26 -12.04
CA PHE A 86 1.12 -16.09 -12.30
C PHE A 86 0.33 -14.94 -12.95
N THR A 87 -0.51 -15.24 -13.95
CA THR A 87 -1.33 -14.26 -14.66
C THR A 87 -2.28 -13.53 -13.72
N THR A 88 -2.90 -14.23 -12.78
CA THR A 88 -3.81 -13.62 -11.78
C THR A 88 -3.04 -12.70 -10.85
N VAL A 89 -1.87 -13.14 -10.35
CA VAL A 89 -1.03 -12.33 -9.46
C VAL A 89 -0.53 -11.07 -10.18
N MET A 90 -0.15 -11.20 -11.44
CA MET A 90 0.30 -10.08 -12.27
C MET A 90 -0.82 -9.06 -12.51
N LEU A 91 -2.02 -9.51 -12.87
CA LEU A 91 -3.20 -8.64 -13.06
C LEU A 91 -3.55 -7.88 -11.77
N PHE A 92 -3.55 -8.55 -10.62
CA PHE A 92 -3.79 -7.89 -9.34
C PHE A 92 -2.71 -6.86 -8.99
N SER A 93 -1.44 -7.12 -9.33
CA SER A 93 -0.36 -6.16 -9.11
C SER A 93 -0.45 -4.95 -10.02
N ILE A 94 -0.78 -5.13 -11.30
CA ILE A 94 -1.02 -4.02 -12.23
C ILE A 94 -2.21 -3.17 -11.76
N GLY A 95 -3.32 -3.80 -11.38
CA GLY A 95 -4.48 -3.09 -10.83
C GLY A 95 -4.13 -2.26 -9.60
N ARG A 96 -3.32 -2.81 -8.68
CA ARG A 96 -2.85 -2.11 -7.48
C ARG A 96 -1.93 -0.94 -7.83
N PHE A 97 -1.04 -1.12 -8.79
CA PHE A 97 -0.14 -0.07 -9.27
C PHE A 97 -0.92 1.11 -9.87
N ILE A 98 -1.94 0.84 -10.68
CA ILE A 98 -2.83 1.89 -11.22
C ILE A 98 -3.51 2.65 -10.08
N LEU A 99 -4.03 1.94 -9.07
CA LEU A 99 -4.62 2.60 -7.88
C LEU A 99 -3.59 3.47 -7.13
N HIS A 100 -2.35 3.01 -6.98
CA HIS A 100 -1.29 3.80 -6.33
C HIS A 100 -0.96 5.08 -7.10
N ILE A 101 -0.87 5.01 -8.43
CA ILE A 101 -0.69 6.20 -9.27
C ILE A 101 -1.88 7.15 -9.13
N GLN A 102 -3.10 6.62 -9.18
CA GLN A 102 -4.31 7.44 -9.00
C GLN A 102 -4.29 8.15 -7.63
N PHE A 103 -3.90 7.44 -6.57
CA PHE A 103 -3.78 8.05 -5.25
C PHE A 103 -2.71 9.15 -5.18
N LEU A 104 -1.55 8.94 -5.81
CA LEU A 104 -0.52 9.98 -5.89
C LEU A 104 -1.00 11.22 -6.65
N ILE A 105 -1.68 11.04 -7.78
CA ILE A 105 -2.25 12.15 -8.56
C ILE A 105 -3.32 12.88 -7.74
N LEU A 106 -4.21 12.15 -7.07
CA LEU A 106 -5.25 12.74 -6.22
C LEU A 106 -4.66 13.53 -5.06
N LEU A 107 -3.67 12.99 -4.36
CA LEU A 107 -2.97 13.72 -3.31
C LEU A 107 -2.30 14.99 -3.88
N TYR A 108 -1.73 14.93 -5.09
CA TYR A 108 -1.03 16.09 -5.65
C TYR A 108 -2.00 17.19 -6.05
N LEU A 109 -3.11 16.83 -6.71
CA LEU A 109 -4.14 17.77 -7.14
C LEU A 109 -4.91 18.39 -5.97
N PHE A 110 -5.07 17.65 -4.87
CA PHE A 110 -5.85 18.07 -3.69
C PHE A 110 -4.96 18.42 -2.48
N ARG A 111 -3.76 18.95 -2.72
CA ARG A 111 -2.83 19.46 -1.69
C ARG A 111 -3.49 20.39 -0.68
#